data_AF-A0A5C7K4K5-F1
#
_entry.id   AF-A0A5C7K4K5-F1
#
_cell.length_a   1.000
_cell.length_b   1.000
_cell.length_c   1.000
_cell.angle_alpha   90.00
_cell.angle_beta   90.00
_cell.angle_gamma   90.00
#
_symmetry.space_group_name_H-M   'P 1'
#
loop_
_entity.id
_entity.type
_entity.pdbx_description
1 polymer ?
#
loop_
_entity_poly.entity_id
_entity_poly.type
_entity_poly.pdbx_seq_one_letter_code
_entity_poly.pdbx_strand_id
1 'polypeptide(L)' 'MATNLVVRNIEPAVAQALKQAAAAHGHSAEAEHREILRNALFRPVRRTFKEVLASMPDVGEDEDFNFRQR' A
#
# COMPACT_ATOMS: atom_id res chain seq x y z
N MET A 1 3.77 4.56 24.90
CA MET A 1 2.82 5.69 24.91
C MET A 1 1.71 5.33 23.94
N ALA A 2 0.48 5.04 24.41
CA ALA A 2 -0.64 4.76 23.51
C ALA A 2 -1.13 6.08 22.89
N THR A 3 -1.06 6.21 21.57
CA THR A 3 -1.52 7.39 20.83
C THR A 3 -2.91 7.11 20.27
N ASN A 4 -3.94 7.75 20.82
CA ASN A 4 -5.32 7.62 20.36
C ASN A 4 -5.61 8.69 19.30
N LEU A 5 -6.16 8.28 18.16
CA LEU A 5 -6.54 9.17 17.07
C LEU A 5 -8.07 9.14 16.92
N VAL A 6 -8.72 10.29 17.11
CA VAL A 6 -10.18 10.41 16.97
C VAL A 6 -10.47 11.24 15.73
N VAL A 7 -11.05 10.62 14.72
CA VAL A 7 -11.51 11.31 13.52
C VAL A 7 -12.93 11.80 13.73
N ARG A 8 -13.15 13.11 13.59
CA ARG A 8 -14.47 13.74 13.70
C ARG A 8 -14.94 14.21 12.32
N ASN A 9 -16.26 14.35 12.17
CA ASN A 9 -16.90 14.85 10.95
C ASN A 9 -16.59 14.02 9.69
N ILE A 10 -16.77 12.71 9.78
CA ILE A 10 -16.61 11.79 8.64
C ILE A 10 -17.96 11.72 7.90
N GLU A 11 -17.92 11.72 6.56
CA GLU A 11 -19.10 11.41 5.76
C GLU A 11 -19.69 10.05 6.14
N PRO A 12 -21.02 9.96 6.29
CA PRO A 12 -21.68 8.73 6.73
C PRO A 12 -21.42 7.56 5.77
N ALA A 13 -21.26 7.83 4.47
CA ALA A 13 -20.91 6.84 3.47
C ALA A 13 -19.53 6.20 3.74
N VAL A 14 -18.54 7.00 4.13
CA VAL A 14 -17.19 6.52 4.46
C VAL A 14 -17.21 5.69 5.76
N ALA A 15 -17.95 6.14 6.77
CA ALA A 15 -18.12 5.38 8.01
C ALA A 15 -18.80 4.02 7.77
N GLN A 16 -19.78 3.98 6.86
CA GLN A 16 -20.47 2.73 6.50
C GLN A 16 -19.58 1.79 5.70
N ALA A 17 -18.82 2.30 4.72
CA ALA A 17 -17.84 1.53 3.98
C ALA A 17 -16.74 0.95 4.90
N LEU A 18 -16.26 1.75 5.85
CA LEU A 18 -15.28 1.30 6.86
C LEU A 18 -15.84 0.16 7.72
N LYS A 19 -17.11 0.26 8.14
CA LYS A 19 -17.77 -0.78 8.94
C LYS A 19 -17.95 -2.07 8.14
N GLN A 20 -18.27 -1.97 6.86
CA GLN A 20 -18.37 -3.13 5.96
C GLN A 20 -17.00 -3.78 5.73
N ALA A 21 -15.95 -2.99 5.51
CA ALA A 21 -14.58 -3.49 5.39
C ALA A 21 -14.12 -4.22 6.66
N ALA A 22 -14.37 -3.61 7.83
CA ALA A 22 -14.05 -4.23 9.12
C ALA A 22 -14.79 -5.56 9.33
N ALA A 23 -16.08 -5.62 8.96
CA ALA A 23 -16.86 -6.85 9.02
C ALA A 23 -16.33 -7.94 8.07
N ALA A 24 -15.92 -7.56 6.86
CA ALA A 24 -15.35 -8.48 5.87
C ALA A 24 -14.00 -9.06 6.31
N HIS A 25 -13.18 -8.24 7.00
CA HIS A 25 -11.89 -8.65 7.54
C HIS A 25 -11.97 -9.33 8.91
N GLY A 26 -13.17 -9.40 9.53
CA GLY A 26 -13.38 -9.97 10.86
C GLY A 26 -12.74 -9.15 11.99
N HIS A 27 -12.47 -7.87 11.73
CA HIS A 27 -11.77 -6.97 12.63
C HIS A 27 -12.74 -5.98 13.30
N SER A 28 -12.38 -5.48 14.48
CA SER A 28 -13.06 -4.31 15.04
C SER A 28 -12.82 -3.08 14.15
N ALA A 29 -13.77 -2.15 14.09
CA ALA A 29 -13.65 -0.94 13.26
C ALA A 29 -12.35 -0.15 13.54
N GLU A 30 -11.87 -0.15 14.79
CA GLU A 30 -10.61 0.48 15.17
C GLU A 30 -9.38 -0.28 14.63
N ALA A 31 -9.41 -1.61 14.60
CA ALA A 31 -8.33 -2.42 14.05
C ALA A 31 -8.22 -2.24 12.54
N GLU A 32 -9.36 -2.26 11.83
CA GLU A 32 -9.42 -1.97 10.40
C GLU A 32 -8.93 -0.56 10.09
N HIS A 33 -9.31 0.42 10.91
CA HIS A 33 -8.85 1.80 10.78
C HIS A 33 -7.32 1.91 10.91
N ARG A 34 -6.72 1.19 11.87
CA ARG A 34 -5.25 1.12 12.01
C ARG A 34 -4.61 0.45 10.81
N GLU A 35 -5.19 -0.62 10.28
CA GLU A 35 -4.69 -1.33 9.10
C GLU A 35 -4.68 -0.43 7.87
N ILE A 36 -5.77 0.32 7.65
CA ILE A 36 -5.92 1.27 6.53
C ILE A 36 -4.93 2.42 6.69
N LEU A 37 -4.81 3.02 7.87
CA LEU A 37 -3.82 4.07 8.13
C LEU A 37 -2.40 3.56 7.94
N ARG A 38 -2.12 2.33 8.40
CA ARG A 38 -0.81 1.72 8.21
C ARG A 38 -0.52 1.52 6.72
N ASN A 39 -1.47 1.01 5.96
CA ASN A 39 -1.36 0.87 4.53
C ASN A 39 -1.22 2.22 3.81
N ALA A 40 -1.94 3.25 4.23
CA ALA A 40 -1.88 4.56 3.59
C ALA A 40 -0.56 5.30 3.87
N LEU A 41 -0.06 5.23 5.10
CA LEU A 41 1.09 6.02 5.57
C LEU A 41 2.43 5.27 5.47
N PHE A 42 2.44 3.94 5.62
CA PHE A 42 3.67 3.13 5.56
C PHE A 42 3.89 2.44 4.22
N ARG A 43 2.95 2.55 3.26
CA ARG A 43 3.29 2.08 1.91
C ARG A 43 4.37 2.99 1.34
N PRO A 44 5.54 2.45 0.96
CA PRO A 44 6.49 3.22 0.17
C PRO A 44 5.74 3.71 -1.07
N VAL A 45 6.02 4.96 -1.47
CA VAL A 45 5.46 5.55 -2.69
C VAL A 45 5.54 4.51 -3.78
N ARG A 46 4.38 4.14 -4.35
CA ARG A 46 4.32 3.15 -5.42
C ARG A 46 5.15 3.68 -6.58
N ARG A 47 6.40 3.23 -6.67
CA ARG A 47 7.23 3.50 -7.84
C ARG A 47 6.62 2.71 -8.97
N THR A 48 6.37 3.38 -10.08
CA THR A 48 5.93 2.68 -11.29
C THR A 48 7.03 1.70 -11.71
N PHE A 49 6.66 0.61 -12.37
CA PHE A 49 7.63 -0.34 -12.91
C PHE A 49 8.73 0.37 -13.73
N LYS A 50 8.34 1.41 -14.48
CA LYS A 50 9.23 2.30 -15.23
C LYS A 50 10.23 3.06 -14.34
N GLU A 51 9.79 3.62 -13.21
CA GLU A 51 10.68 4.33 -12.28
C GLU A 51 11.68 3.39 -11.60
N VAL A 52 11.26 2.14 -11.32
CA VAL A 52 12.15 1.12 -10.78
C VAL A 52 13.22 0.76 -11.82
N LEU A 53 12.83 0.50 -13.07
CA LEU A 53 13.77 0.23 -14.17
C LEU A 53 14.73 1.40 -14.42
N ALA A 54 14.23 2.64 -14.40
CA ALA A 54 15.08 3.83 -14.59
C ALA A 54 16.05 4.08 -13.42
N SER A 55 15.76 3.51 -12.24
CA SER A 55 16.65 3.58 -11.07
C SER A 55 17.64 2.42 -10.97
N MET A 56 17.55 1.43 -11.87
CA MET A 56 18.52 0.34 -11.91
C MET A 56 19.88 0.89 -12.36
N PRO A 57 20.96 0.59 -11.63
CA PRO A 57 22.30 0.94 -12.07
C PRO A 57 22.63 0.19 -13.37
N ASP A 58 23.42 0.81 -14.24
CA ASP A 58 23.95 0.16 -15.44
C ASP A 58 24.92 -0.95 -14.99
N VAL A 59 24.50 -2.21 -15.16
CA VAL A 59 25.20 -3.41 -14.65
C VAL A 59 25.90 -4.21 -15.75
N GLY A 60 26.00 -3.69 -16.97
CA GLY A 60 26.72 -4.32 -18.09
C GLY A 60 25.85 -4.50 -19.33
N GLU A 61 26.29 -5.35 -20.26
CA GLU A 61 25.70 -5.45 -21.61
C GLU A 61 24.49 -6.39 -21.73
N ASP A 62 23.86 -6.79 -20.62
CA ASP A 62 22.64 -7.63 -20.61
C ASP A 62 22.78 -8.92 -21.46
N GLU A 63 23.99 -9.52 -21.51
CA GLU A 63 24.27 -10.70 -22.33
C GLU A 63 23.44 -11.93 -21.92
N ASP A 64 23.02 -11.98 -20.66
CA ASP A 64 22.11 -12.98 -20.09
C ASP A 64 20.66 -12.88 -20.64
N PHE A 65 20.28 -11.77 -21.25
CA PHE A 65 19.01 -11.60 -21.95
C PHE A 65 19.05 -12.01 -23.43
N ASN A 66 20.20 -12.41 -23.94
CA ASN A 66 20.39 -12.70 -25.37
C ASN A 66 19.90 -14.12 -25.72
N PHE A 67 18.58 -14.27 -25.89
CA PHE A 67 17.92 -15.55 -26.21
C PHE A 67 18.25 -16.10 -27.61
N ARG A 68 18.99 -15.34 -28.44
CA ARG A 68 19.36 -15.73 -29.81
C ARG A 68 20.56 -16.70 -29.92
N GLN A 69 21.17 -17.07 -28.80
CA GLN A 69 22.27 -18.05 -28.75
C GLN A 69 21.84 -19.49 -28.39
N ARG A 70 20.54 -19.83 -28.49
CA ARG A 70 20.07 -21.22 -28.40
C ARG A 70 19.38 -21.70 -29.67
#